data_AF-A0A8H9FWF3-F1
#
_entry.id   AF-A0A8H9FWF3-F1
#
_cell.length_a   1.000
_cell.length_b   1.000
_cell.length_c   1.000
_cell.angle_alpha   90.00
_cell.angle_beta   90.00
_cell.angle_gamma   90.00
#
_symmetry.space_group_name_H-M   'P 1'
#
loop_
_entity.id
_entity.type
_entity.pdbx_description
1 polymer ?
#
loop_
_entity_poly.entity_id
_entity_poly.type
_entity_poly.pdbx_seq_one_letter_code
_entity_poly.pdbx_strand_id
1 'polypeptide(L)'
;MKIYLKEIFHEMTEIGVGSLGLIVIISTFIGAVMTMQIAFQLVSDLIPTSVIGQINRDSNILELGPTISGLVLMGKVGSSISSQIGSMRVTEQIDALEIMGINAAGYLILPKIIAGIIMVPALVIFAIGCALIGGLLGGALSGAVTPDDYIEGIRGGFNGFTMVVAMVKATVFGFIITSVPAYKGFYVRGGALEVGQAGTRAVVIGCISILACDYLITALML
;
A
#
# COMPACT_ATOMS: atom_id res chain seq x y z
N MET A 1 18.51 -22.46 5.49
CA MET A 1 17.79 -21.96 4.30
C MET A 1 16.30 -22.32 4.28
N LYS A 2 15.90 -23.59 4.50
CA LYS A 2 14.46 -24.00 4.53
C LYS A 2 13.61 -23.25 5.57
N ILE A 3 14.17 -22.94 6.74
CA ILE A 3 13.45 -22.21 7.82
C ILE A 3 13.13 -20.78 7.38
N TYR A 4 14.10 -20.04 6.85
CA TYR A 4 13.90 -18.67 6.34
C TYR A 4 12.85 -18.58 5.24
N LEU A 5 12.82 -19.55 4.30
CA LEU A 5 11.81 -19.56 3.24
C LEU A 5 10.40 -19.78 3.79
N LYS A 6 10.24 -20.67 4.77
CA LYS A 6 8.95 -20.90 5.42
C LYS A 6 8.43 -19.62 6.08
N GLU A 7 9.30 -18.88 6.75
CA GLU A 7 8.94 -17.62 7.38
C GLU A 7 8.58 -16.54 6.36
N ILE A 8 9.33 -16.43 5.25
CA ILE A 8 8.98 -15.52 4.15
C ILE A 8 7.58 -15.81 3.62
N PHE A 9 7.24 -17.07 3.35
CA PHE A 9 5.89 -17.44 2.87
C PHE A 9 4.79 -17.15 3.89
N HIS A 10 5.09 -17.33 5.18
CA HIS A 10 4.17 -16.98 6.24
C HIS A 10 3.88 -15.47 6.24
N GLU A 11 4.93 -14.63 6.22
CA GLU A 11 4.81 -13.18 6.16
C GLU A 11 4.12 -12.71 4.87
N MET A 12 4.41 -13.34 3.73
CA MET A 12 3.72 -13.04 2.46
C MET A 12 2.21 -13.30 2.55
N THR A 13 1.81 -14.34 3.28
CA THR A 13 0.39 -14.66 3.50
C THR A 13 -0.26 -13.63 4.41
N GLU A 14 0.40 -13.24 5.50
CA GLU A 14 -0.13 -12.26 6.46
C GLU A 14 -0.24 -10.85 5.84
N ILE A 15 0.82 -10.40 5.17
CA ILE A 15 0.90 -9.09 4.52
C ILE A 15 -0.02 -9.05 3.29
N GLY A 16 0.07 -10.05 2.42
CA GLY A 16 -0.66 -10.12 1.17
C GLY A 16 -2.12 -10.52 1.34
N VAL A 17 -2.37 -11.81 1.53
CA VAL A 17 -3.73 -12.38 1.59
C VAL A 17 -4.53 -11.76 2.71
N GLY A 18 -3.90 -11.57 3.88
CA GLY A 18 -4.56 -10.93 5.02
C GLY A 18 -5.00 -9.48 4.75
N SER A 19 -4.43 -8.78 3.78
CA SER A 19 -4.77 -7.38 3.47
C SER A 19 -5.62 -7.21 2.21
N LEU A 20 -5.78 -8.27 1.42
CA LEU A 20 -6.45 -8.23 0.12
C LEU A 20 -7.90 -7.73 0.24
N GLY A 21 -8.68 -8.27 1.19
CA GLY A 21 -10.07 -7.87 1.39
C GLY A 21 -10.24 -6.39 1.69
N LEU A 22 -9.34 -5.83 2.52
CA LEU A 22 -9.33 -4.41 2.83
C LEU A 22 -9.02 -3.57 1.58
N ILE A 23 -8.01 -3.97 0.80
CA ILE A 23 -7.57 -3.24 -0.40
C ILE A 23 -8.67 -3.22 -1.46
N VAL A 24 -9.34 -4.35 -1.69
CA VAL A 24 -10.43 -4.45 -2.67
C VAL A 24 -11.55 -3.48 -2.32
N ILE A 25 -12.00 -3.47 -1.07
CA ILE A 25 -13.11 -2.62 -0.64
C ILE A 25 -12.75 -1.14 -0.78
N ILE A 26 -11.63 -0.72 -0.19
CA ILE A 26 -11.23 0.70 -0.18
C ILE A 26 -10.99 1.20 -1.59
N SER A 27 -10.25 0.45 -2.41
CA SER A 27 -9.90 0.90 -3.77
C SER A 27 -11.14 1.02 -4.66
N THR A 28 -12.10 0.10 -4.54
CA THR A 28 -13.36 0.15 -5.29
C THR A 28 -14.13 1.43 -4.98
N PHE A 29 -14.28 1.80 -3.70
CA PHE A 29 -14.98 3.02 -3.32
C PHE A 29 -14.23 4.29 -3.73
N ILE A 30 -12.90 4.31 -3.61
CA ILE A 30 -12.08 5.45 -4.04
C ILE A 30 -12.24 5.69 -5.53
N GLY A 31 -12.16 4.65 -6.35
CA GLY A 31 -12.37 4.76 -7.79
C GLY A 31 -13.76 5.27 -8.15
N ALA A 32 -14.80 4.78 -7.46
CA ALA A 32 -16.19 5.23 -7.66
C ALA A 32 -16.38 6.72 -7.33
N VAL A 33 -15.87 7.15 -6.17
CA VAL A 33 -15.95 8.55 -5.73
C VAL A 33 -15.15 9.46 -6.66
N MET A 34 -13.97 9.02 -7.12
CA MET A 34 -13.14 9.80 -8.03
C MET A 34 -13.83 10.03 -9.37
N THR A 35 -14.45 9.02 -9.98
CA THR A 35 -15.22 9.21 -11.22
C THR A 35 -16.32 10.26 -11.05
N MET A 36 -17.09 10.17 -9.95
CA MET A 36 -18.15 11.14 -9.66
C MET A 36 -17.60 12.55 -9.44
N GLN A 37 -16.47 12.69 -8.75
CA GLN A 37 -15.83 13.97 -8.50
C GLN A 37 -15.32 14.61 -9.79
N ILE A 38 -14.68 13.83 -10.67
CA ILE A 38 -14.18 14.31 -11.95
C ILE A 38 -15.35 14.74 -12.84
N ALA A 39 -16.41 13.93 -12.91
CA ALA A 39 -17.60 14.27 -13.70
C ALA A 39 -18.28 15.56 -13.20
N PHE A 40 -18.34 15.78 -11.88
CA PHE A 40 -18.86 17.01 -11.31
C PHE A 40 -17.99 18.25 -11.59
N GLN A 41 -16.69 18.07 -11.83
CA GLN A 41 -15.78 19.18 -12.16
C GLN A 41 -15.77 19.49 -13.67
N LEU A 42 -16.02 18.50 -14.52
CA LEU A 42 -15.99 18.60 -15.98
C LEU A 42 -17.38 18.81 -16.61
N VAL A 43 -18.17 19.74 -16.07
CA VAL A 43 -19.56 20.04 -16.51
C VAL A 43 -19.61 20.89 -17.80
N SER A 44 -18.54 20.88 -18.62
CA SER A 44 -18.52 21.65 -19.86
C SER A 44 -18.86 20.76 -21.05
N ASP A 45 -19.90 21.12 -21.81
CA ASP A 45 -20.33 20.44 -23.04
C ASP A 45 -19.24 20.35 -24.14
N LEU A 46 -18.13 21.08 -23.98
CA LEU A 46 -17.00 21.07 -24.89
C LEU A 46 -16.03 19.90 -24.65
N ILE A 47 -16.12 19.21 -23.51
CA ILE A 47 -15.19 18.15 -23.12
C ILE A 47 -15.88 16.80 -23.28
N PRO A 48 -15.30 15.87 -24.07
CA PRO A 48 -15.83 14.51 -24.18
C PRO A 48 -15.88 13.80 -22.82
N THR A 49 -16.98 13.09 -22.55
CA THR A 49 -17.18 12.28 -21.34
C THR A 49 -16.13 11.18 -21.19
N SER A 50 -15.48 10.75 -22.28
CA SER A 50 -14.37 9.79 -22.27
C SER A 50 -13.13 10.31 -21.53
N VAL A 51 -12.92 11.63 -21.46
CA VAL A 51 -11.80 12.24 -20.72
C VAL A 51 -11.90 11.94 -19.22
N ILE A 52 -13.12 11.75 -18.70
CA ILE A 52 -13.35 11.41 -17.29
C ILE A 52 -12.70 10.05 -16.96
N GLY A 53 -12.87 9.05 -17.83
CA GLY A 53 -12.25 7.73 -17.67
C GLY A 53 -10.72 7.79 -17.75
N GLN A 54 -10.19 8.64 -18.63
CA GLN A 54 -8.73 8.83 -18.77
C GLN A 54 -8.12 9.47 -17.51
N ILE A 55 -8.71 10.56 -17.00
CA ILE A 55 -8.23 11.23 -15.79
C ILE A 55 -8.35 10.30 -14.58
N ASN A 56 -9.46 9.55 -14.48
CA ASN A 56 -9.64 8.60 -13.38
C ASN A 56 -8.56 7.52 -13.41
N ARG A 57 -8.24 6.99 -14.60
CA ARG A 57 -7.18 6.00 -14.77
C ARG A 57 -5.84 6.55 -14.34
N ASP A 58 -5.43 7.69 -14.88
CA ASP A 58 -4.09 8.24 -14.63
C ASP A 58 -3.91 8.64 -13.16
N SER A 59 -4.95 9.21 -12.55
CA SER A 59 -4.96 9.56 -11.12
C SER A 59 -4.85 8.33 -10.22
N ASN A 60 -5.55 7.23 -10.55
CA ASN A 60 -5.49 6.00 -9.77
C ASN A 60 -4.16 5.26 -9.93
N ILE A 61 -3.59 5.24 -11.15
CA ILE A 61 -2.31 4.57 -11.39
C ILE A 61 -1.18 5.33 -10.68
N LEU A 62 -1.11 6.65 -10.84
CA LEU A 62 0.04 7.43 -10.38
C LEU A 62 0.01 7.74 -8.88
N GLU A 63 -1.16 8.01 -8.32
CA GLU A 63 -1.26 8.58 -6.97
C GLU A 63 -2.17 7.75 -6.07
N LEU A 64 -3.47 7.66 -6.39
CA LEU A 64 -4.44 7.13 -5.43
C LEU A 64 -4.24 5.64 -5.14
N GLY A 65 -3.92 4.83 -6.14
CA GLY A 65 -3.69 3.40 -5.98
C GLY A 65 -2.50 3.12 -5.06
N PRO A 66 -1.27 3.55 -5.40
CA PRO A 66 -0.09 3.33 -4.58
C PRO A 66 -0.17 4.00 -3.20
N THR A 67 -0.57 5.27 -3.13
CA THR A 67 -0.47 6.07 -1.90
C THR A 67 -1.53 5.67 -0.89
N ILE A 68 -2.78 5.50 -1.30
CA ILE A 68 -3.83 5.08 -0.36
C ILE A 68 -3.62 3.64 0.10
N SER A 69 -3.28 2.73 -0.82
CA SER A 69 -2.93 1.36 -0.43
C SER A 69 -1.76 1.34 0.55
N GLY A 70 -0.72 2.13 0.29
CA GLY A 70 0.45 2.26 1.16
C GLY A 70 0.08 2.74 2.57
N LEU A 71 -0.72 3.80 2.69
CA LEU A 71 -1.14 4.35 3.98
C LEU A 71 -2.00 3.38 4.79
N VAL A 72 -2.94 2.68 4.14
CA VAL A 72 -3.79 1.74 4.88
C VAL A 72 -3.04 0.47 5.26
N LEU A 73 -2.16 -0.02 4.38
CA LEU A 73 -1.25 -1.12 4.70
C LEU A 73 -0.29 -0.73 5.83
N MET A 74 0.21 0.50 5.86
CA MET A 74 1.03 1.00 6.96
C MET A 74 0.28 0.91 8.29
N GLY A 75 -0.99 1.30 8.32
CA GLY A 75 -1.84 1.20 9.50
C GLY A 75 -2.04 -0.25 9.96
N LYS A 76 -2.42 -1.15 9.06
CA LYS A 76 -2.75 -2.54 9.41
C LYS A 76 -1.50 -3.42 9.57
N VAL A 77 -0.69 -3.52 8.52
CA VAL A 77 0.51 -4.38 8.48
C VAL A 77 1.62 -3.78 9.34
N GLY A 78 1.87 -2.48 9.23
CA GLY A 78 2.92 -1.84 10.02
C GLY A 78 2.68 -1.95 11.53
N SER A 79 1.44 -1.73 11.98
CA SER A 79 1.07 -1.93 13.39
C SER A 79 1.26 -3.39 13.83
N SER A 80 0.85 -4.37 13.01
CA SER A 80 1.06 -5.81 13.29
C SER A 80 2.54 -6.13 13.48
N ILE A 81 3.40 -5.71 12.55
CA ILE A 81 4.85 -5.96 12.59
C ILE A 81 5.47 -5.35 13.86
N SER A 82 5.16 -4.09 14.17
CA SER A 82 5.70 -3.43 15.36
C SER A 82 5.25 -4.13 16.64
N SER A 83 3.99 -4.58 16.70
CA SER A 83 3.44 -5.28 17.86
C SER A 83 4.06 -6.66 18.05
N GLN A 84 4.20 -7.44 16.98
CA GLN A 84 4.85 -8.76 17.00
C GLN A 84 6.30 -8.66 17.49
N ILE A 85 7.11 -7.77 16.90
CA ILE A 85 8.51 -7.61 17.29
C ILE A 85 8.63 -7.01 18.69
N GLY A 86 7.80 -6.02 19.03
CA GLY A 86 7.78 -5.43 20.36
C GLY A 86 7.43 -6.45 21.45
N SER A 87 6.45 -7.33 21.20
CA SER A 87 6.09 -8.42 22.11
C SER A 87 7.23 -9.41 22.31
N MET A 88 7.92 -9.80 21.23
CA MET A 88 9.12 -10.65 21.31
C MET A 88 10.27 -9.97 22.06
N ARG A 89 10.38 -8.64 22.00
CA ARG A 89 11.36 -7.87 22.77
C ARG A 89 11.04 -7.87 24.26
N VAL A 90 9.80 -7.58 24.63
CA VAL A 90 9.36 -7.52 26.05
C VAL A 90 9.36 -8.88 26.72
N THR A 91 9.16 -9.96 25.96
CA THR A 91 9.24 -11.35 26.45
C THR A 91 10.66 -11.93 26.39
N GLU A 92 11.68 -11.11 26.16
CA GLU A 92 13.10 -11.49 26.10
C GLU A 92 13.46 -12.54 25.03
N GLN A 93 12.55 -12.82 24.09
CA GLN A 93 12.79 -13.79 23.00
C GLN A 93 13.89 -13.30 22.06
N ILE A 94 13.97 -11.98 21.82
CA ILE A 94 15.04 -11.39 21.01
C ILE A 94 16.40 -11.56 21.69
N ASP A 95 16.48 -11.35 23.00
CA ASP A 95 17.72 -11.51 23.76
C ASP A 95 18.15 -12.98 23.81
N ALA A 96 17.19 -13.91 23.92
CA ALA A 96 17.47 -15.34 23.82
C ALA A 96 18.08 -15.73 22.46
N LEU A 97 17.58 -15.18 21.35
CA LEU A 97 18.14 -15.41 20.01
C LEU A 97 19.59 -14.90 19.91
N GLU A 98 19.89 -13.73 20.46
CA GLU A 98 21.23 -13.15 20.46
C GLU A 98 22.20 -13.97 21.31
N ILE A 99 21.77 -14.47 22.48
CA ILE A 99 22.56 -15.38 23.33
C ILE A 99 22.86 -16.71 22.61
N MET A 100 21.93 -17.20 21.78
CA MET A 100 22.14 -18.39 20.94
C MET A 100 23.08 -18.15 19.74
N GLY A 101 23.64 -16.93 19.60
CA GLY A 101 24.53 -16.57 18.50
C GLY A 101 23.80 -16.33 17.16
N ILE A 102 22.48 -16.16 17.18
CA ILE A 102 21.67 -15.87 16.00
C ILE A 102 21.53 -14.36 15.86
N ASN A 103 21.76 -13.82 14.65
CA ASN A 103 21.47 -12.41 14.36
C ASN A 103 19.95 -12.20 14.33
N ALA A 104 19.39 -11.71 15.45
CA ALA A 104 17.95 -11.53 15.61
C ALA A 104 17.34 -10.55 14.59
N ALA A 105 18.05 -9.46 14.26
CA ALA A 105 17.59 -8.51 13.25
C ALA A 105 17.49 -9.16 11.87
N GLY A 106 18.51 -9.91 11.45
CA GLY A 106 18.50 -10.65 10.19
C GLY A 106 17.47 -11.78 10.16
N TYR A 107 17.21 -12.42 11.30
CA TYR A 107 16.25 -13.52 11.39
C TYR A 107 14.78 -13.06 11.39
N LEU A 108 14.48 -11.95 12.07
CA LEU A 108 13.10 -11.46 12.23
C LEU A 108 12.68 -10.42 11.19
N ILE A 109 13.60 -9.51 10.82
CA ILE A 109 13.26 -8.34 10.01
C ILE A 109 13.40 -8.64 8.52
N LEU A 110 14.43 -9.38 8.11
CA LEU A 110 14.70 -9.65 6.69
C LEU A 110 13.55 -10.39 5.99
N PRO A 111 12.94 -11.45 6.57
CA PRO A 111 11.80 -12.12 5.93
C PRO A 111 10.62 -11.17 5.70
N LYS A 112 10.34 -10.29 6.66
CA LYS A 112 9.28 -9.29 6.58
C LYS A 112 9.54 -8.29 5.46
N ILE A 113 10.77 -7.79 5.34
CA ILE A 113 11.16 -6.87 4.26
C ILE A 113 10.98 -7.53 2.89
N ILE A 114 11.46 -8.76 2.71
CA ILE A 114 11.30 -9.48 1.44
C ILE A 114 9.82 -9.68 1.11
N ALA A 115 9.02 -10.09 2.10
CA ALA A 115 7.58 -10.25 1.93
C ALA A 115 6.90 -8.92 1.56
N GLY A 116 7.24 -7.80 2.20
CA GLY A 116 6.68 -6.49 1.88
C GLY A 116 7.04 -5.99 0.48
N ILE A 117 8.31 -6.11 0.09
CA ILE A 117 8.80 -5.69 -1.23
C ILE A 117 8.09 -6.46 -2.37
N ILE A 118 7.73 -7.72 -2.14
CA ILE A 118 7.04 -8.55 -3.15
C ILE A 118 5.53 -8.35 -3.11
N MET A 119 4.92 -8.37 -1.92
CA MET A 119 3.46 -8.39 -1.78
C MET A 119 2.83 -7.01 -1.93
N VAL A 120 3.50 -5.91 -1.54
CA VAL A 120 2.91 -4.57 -1.64
C VAL A 120 2.71 -4.15 -3.11
N PRO A 121 3.67 -4.32 -4.04
CA PRO A 121 3.43 -4.08 -5.46
C PRO A 121 2.28 -4.92 -6.03
N ALA A 122 2.20 -6.21 -5.66
CA ALA A 122 1.09 -7.06 -6.07
C ALA A 122 -0.26 -6.51 -5.59
N LEU A 123 -0.35 -6.10 -4.32
CA LEU A 123 -1.56 -5.49 -3.76
C LEU A 123 -1.93 -4.18 -4.44
N VAL A 124 -0.96 -3.34 -4.82
CA VAL A 124 -1.21 -2.09 -5.55
C VAL A 124 -1.77 -2.36 -6.95
N ILE A 125 -1.31 -3.40 -7.64
CA ILE A 125 -1.91 -3.81 -8.93
C ILE A 125 -3.38 -4.18 -8.75
N PHE A 126 -3.71 -4.97 -7.72
CA PHE A 126 -5.10 -5.30 -7.40
C PHE A 126 -5.90 -4.04 -7.03
N ALA A 127 -5.31 -3.13 -6.27
CA ALA A 127 -5.94 -1.86 -5.89
C ALA A 127 -6.33 -1.04 -7.13
N ILE A 128 -5.41 -0.85 -8.07
CA ILE A 128 -5.65 -0.13 -9.32
C ILE A 128 -6.77 -0.81 -10.11
N GLY A 129 -6.72 -2.13 -10.29
CA GLY A 129 -7.76 -2.87 -10.99
C GLY A 129 -9.14 -2.69 -10.37
N CYS A 130 -9.24 -2.85 -9.05
CA CYS A 130 -10.48 -2.64 -8.30
C CYS A 130 -10.97 -1.18 -8.37
N ALA A 131 -10.07 -0.21 -8.33
CA ALA A 131 -10.43 1.20 -8.45
C ALA A 131 -10.99 1.53 -9.84
N LEU A 132 -10.42 1.00 -10.93
CA LEU A 132 -10.97 1.20 -12.26
C LEU A 132 -12.37 0.59 -12.42
N ILE A 133 -12.58 -0.61 -11.88
CA ILE A 133 -13.89 -1.29 -11.86
C ILE A 133 -14.88 -0.50 -11.01
N GLY A 134 -14.48 -0.06 -9.82
CA GLY A 134 -15.28 0.78 -8.94
C GLY A 134 -15.67 2.10 -9.61
N GLY A 135 -14.74 2.71 -10.33
CA GLY A 135 -14.97 3.91 -11.12
C GLY A 135 -15.97 3.72 -12.26
N LEU A 136 -15.93 2.57 -12.95
CA LEU A 136 -16.92 2.21 -13.97
C LEU A 136 -18.32 2.09 -13.35
N LEU A 137 -18.43 1.31 -12.26
CA LEU A 137 -19.71 1.09 -11.57
C LEU A 137 -20.25 2.39 -10.99
N GLY A 138 -19.43 3.20 -10.33
CA GLY A 138 -19.82 4.48 -9.75
C GLY A 138 -20.25 5.50 -10.79
N GLY A 139 -19.53 5.60 -11.90
CA GLY A 139 -19.88 6.47 -13.02
C GLY A 139 -21.19 6.07 -13.71
N ALA A 140 -21.37 4.77 -13.94
CA ALA A 140 -22.58 4.24 -14.58
C ALA A 140 -23.82 4.39 -13.68
N LEU A 141 -23.72 4.05 -12.40
CA LEU A 141 -24.84 4.12 -11.45
C LEU A 141 -25.28 5.54 -11.14
N SER A 142 -24.36 6.51 -11.17
CA SER A 142 -24.68 7.93 -10.99
C SER A 142 -25.25 8.59 -12.25
N GLY A 143 -25.18 7.91 -13.41
CA GLY A 143 -25.54 8.50 -14.71
C GLY A 143 -24.55 9.55 -15.20
N ALA A 144 -23.37 9.67 -14.56
CA ALA A 144 -22.39 10.69 -14.85
C ALA A 144 -21.61 10.41 -16.15
N VAL A 145 -21.36 9.13 -16.46
CA VAL A 145 -20.63 8.70 -17.66
C VAL A 145 -21.25 7.40 -18.17
N THR A 146 -21.38 7.26 -19.49
CA THR A 146 -21.81 5.98 -20.06
C THR A 146 -20.69 4.93 -19.93
N PRO A 147 -21.01 3.64 -19.74
CA PRO A 147 -20.00 2.59 -19.65
C PRO A 147 -19.03 2.55 -20.84
N ASP A 148 -19.55 2.83 -22.05
CA ASP A 148 -18.77 2.81 -23.28
C ASP A 148 -17.75 3.95 -23.31
N ASP A 149 -18.17 5.19 -23.01
CA ASP A 149 -17.27 6.35 -22.96
C ASP A 149 -16.16 6.16 -21.92
N TYR A 150 -16.50 5.57 -20.77
CA TYR A 150 -15.55 5.33 -19.69
C TYR A 150 -14.50 4.27 -20.09
N ILE A 151 -14.93 3.19 -20.75
CA ILE A 151 -14.01 2.14 -21.24
C ILE A 151 -13.11 2.70 -22.35
N GLU A 152 -13.66 3.53 -23.25
CA GLU A 152 -12.90 4.22 -24.27
C GLU A 152 -11.83 5.12 -23.64
N GLY A 153 -12.21 5.91 -22.62
CA GLY A 153 -11.30 6.76 -21.85
C GLY A 153 -10.16 6.00 -21.16
N ILE A 154 -10.46 4.85 -20.56
CA ILE A 154 -9.43 4.01 -19.93
C ILE A 154 -8.45 3.45 -20.97
N ARG A 155 -8.92 3.09 -22.16
CA ARG A 155 -8.06 2.54 -23.22
C ARG A 155 -7.28 3.63 -23.96
N GLY A 156 -7.87 4.81 -24.11
CA GLY A 156 -7.29 5.94 -24.82
C GLY A 156 -6.09 6.54 -24.09
N GLY A 157 -4.96 6.70 -24.78
CA GLY A 157 -3.80 7.41 -24.24
C GLY A 157 -3.11 6.73 -23.05
N PHE A 158 -3.20 5.40 -22.92
CA PHE A 158 -2.47 4.67 -21.88
C PHE A 158 -0.96 4.71 -22.15
N ASN A 159 -0.20 5.20 -21.18
CA ASN A 159 1.25 5.16 -21.20
C ASN A 159 1.76 4.11 -20.22
N GLY A 160 2.43 3.07 -20.70
CA GLY A 160 2.99 2.02 -19.84
C GLY A 160 3.98 2.54 -18.79
N PHE A 161 4.58 3.71 -19.01
CA PHE A 161 5.50 4.33 -18.07
C PHE A 161 4.82 4.72 -16.74
N THR A 162 3.55 5.14 -16.74
CA THR A 162 2.85 5.47 -15.48
C THR A 162 2.69 4.24 -14.58
N MET A 163 2.53 3.05 -15.19
CA MET A 163 2.50 1.79 -14.45
C MET A 163 3.87 1.46 -13.83
N VAL A 164 4.97 1.75 -14.53
CA VAL A 164 6.33 1.56 -14.00
C VAL A 164 6.56 2.48 -12.79
N VAL A 165 6.17 3.75 -12.88
CA VAL A 165 6.24 4.69 -11.75
C VAL A 165 5.46 4.17 -10.55
N ALA A 166 4.22 3.69 -10.77
CA ALA A 166 3.39 3.10 -9.71
C ALA A 166 4.06 1.90 -9.04
N MET A 167 4.73 1.03 -9.81
CA MET A 167 5.44 -0.12 -9.27
C MET A 167 6.67 0.29 -8.46
N VAL A 168 7.45 1.27 -8.94
CA VAL A 168 8.59 1.81 -8.19
C VAL A 168 8.13 2.39 -6.84
N LYS A 169 7.06 3.20 -6.84
CA LYS A 169 6.44 3.71 -5.60
C LYS A 169 6.05 2.56 -4.68
N ALA A 170 5.31 1.57 -5.19
CA ALA A 170 4.83 0.45 -4.39
C ALA A 170 5.96 -0.39 -3.78
N THR A 171 7.07 -0.59 -4.50
CA THR A 171 8.25 -1.30 -3.99
C THR A 171 8.90 -0.52 -2.84
N VAL A 172 9.07 0.79 -3.00
CA VAL A 172 9.62 1.67 -1.94
C VAL A 172 8.70 1.68 -0.72
N PHE A 173 7.38 1.76 -0.93
CA PHE A 173 6.39 1.69 0.15
C PHE A 173 6.44 0.34 0.87
N GLY A 174 6.57 -0.77 0.15
CA GLY A 174 6.74 -2.10 0.74
C GLY A 174 7.96 -2.20 1.65
N PHE A 175 9.07 -1.56 1.28
CA PHE A 175 10.24 -1.44 2.14
C PHE A 175 9.96 -0.58 3.38
N ILE A 176 9.30 0.58 3.25
CA ILE A 176 8.98 1.47 4.37
C ILE A 176 8.01 0.81 5.36
N ILE A 177 6.94 0.20 4.86
CA ILE A 177 5.88 -0.46 5.65
C ILE A 177 6.43 -1.57 6.53
N THR A 178 7.54 -2.19 6.12
CA THR A 178 8.16 -3.30 6.85
C THR A 178 9.32 -2.84 7.72
N SER A 179 10.22 -2.01 7.19
CA SER A 179 11.44 -1.57 7.88
C SER A 179 11.17 -0.61 9.05
N VAL A 180 10.33 0.40 8.86
CA VAL A 180 10.08 1.43 9.89
C VAL A 180 9.40 0.82 11.12
N PRO A 181 8.33 0.01 10.99
CA PRO A 181 7.71 -0.62 12.15
C PRO A 181 8.57 -1.69 12.77
N ALA A 182 9.34 -2.44 11.96
CA ALA A 182 10.26 -3.41 12.51
C ALA A 182 11.33 -2.76 13.39
N TYR A 183 11.89 -1.63 12.94
CA TYR A 183 12.82 -0.83 13.74
C TYR A 183 12.18 -0.34 15.04
N LYS A 184 10.98 0.25 14.97
CA LYS A 184 10.31 0.75 16.18
C LYS A 184 9.92 -0.35 17.16
N GLY A 185 9.51 -1.52 16.68
CA GLY A 185 9.23 -2.70 17.49
C GLY A 185 10.50 -3.31 18.12
N PHE A 186 11.61 -3.37 17.37
CA PHE A 186 12.86 -3.98 17.83
C PHE A 186 13.50 -3.24 19.01
N TYR A 187 13.38 -1.90 19.03
CA TYR A 187 13.96 -1.04 20.07
C TYR A 187 12.97 -0.65 21.17
N VAL A 188 11.83 -1.34 21.30
CA VAL A 188 10.89 -1.10 22.41
C VAL A 188 11.56 -1.44 23.75
N ARG A 189 11.31 -0.60 24.76
CA ARG A 189 11.68 -0.83 26.16
C ARG A 189 10.46 -0.55 27.03
N GLY A 190 10.22 -1.40 28.02
CA GLY A 190 9.07 -1.30 28.91
C GLY A 190 8.20 -2.56 28.84
N GLY A 191 6.90 -2.40 29.07
CA GLY A 191 5.92 -3.47 29.06
C GLY A 191 4.96 -3.38 27.86
N ALA A 192 3.78 -3.98 28.03
CA ALA A 192 2.77 -4.06 26.96
C ALA A 192 2.24 -2.69 26.49
N LEU A 193 2.23 -1.69 27.38
CA LEU A 193 1.79 -0.32 27.03
C LEU A 193 2.75 0.33 26.02
N GLU A 194 4.06 0.17 26.24
CA GLU A 194 5.10 0.72 25.38
C GLU A 194 5.14 0.04 24.02
N VAL A 195 4.81 -1.26 23.94
CA VAL A 195 4.62 -1.97 22.66
C VAL A 195 3.51 -1.33 21.85
N GLY A 196 2.36 -1.05 22.47
CA GLY A 196 1.25 -0.36 21.80
C GLY A 196 1.63 1.04 21.32
N GLN A 197 2.28 1.83 22.18
CA GLN A 197 2.74 3.17 21.82
C GLN A 197 3.80 3.17 20.70
N ALA A 198 4.66 2.17 20.67
CA ALA A 198 5.64 2.00 19.61
C ALA A 198 4.97 1.67 18.27
N GLY A 199 3.92 0.84 18.29
CA GLY A 199 3.07 0.57 17.13
C GLY A 199 2.45 1.84 16.56
N THR A 200 1.83 2.66 17.40
CA THR A 200 1.24 3.94 16.96
C THR A 200 2.32 4.89 16.40
N ARG A 201 3.47 5.02 17.07
CA ARG A 201 4.59 5.84 16.60
C ARG A 201 5.15 5.33 15.27
N ALA A 202 5.23 4.01 15.09
CA ALA A 202 5.66 3.40 13.85
C ALA A 202 4.74 3.79 12.71
N VAL A 203 3.41 3.63 12.88
CA VAL A 203 2.41 3.98 11.88
C VAL A 203 2.51 5.45 11.47
N VAL A 204 2.58 6.37 12.45
CA VAL A 204 2.69 7.81 12.17
C VAL A 204 3.95 8.13 11.37
N ILE A 205 5.11 7.63 11.80
CA ILE A 205 6.39 7.91 11.13
C ILE A 205 6.41 7.28 9.73
N GLY A 206 5.88 6.06 9.56
CA GLY A 206 5.86 5.42 8.26
C GLY A 206 4.85 6.08 7.30
N CYS A 207 3.70 6.56 7.77
CA CYS A 207 2.79 7.35 6.93
C CYS A 207 3.45 8.64 6.43
N ILE A 208 4.16 9.37 7.30
CA ILE A 208 4.94 10.55 6.91
C ILE A 208 6.02 10.17 5.89
N SER A 209 6.72 9.06 6.12
CA SER A 209 7.78 8.58 5.22
C SER A 209 7.23 8.17 3.84
N ILE A 210 6.07 7.51 3.80
CA ILE A 210 5.37 7.14 2.55
C ILE A 210 5.03 8.41 1.78
N LEU A 211 4.39 9.40 2.41
CA LEU A 211 4.03 10.66 1.74
C LEU A 211 5.24 11.46 1.26
N ALA A 212 6.32 11.50 2.05
CA ALA A 212 7.56 12.15 1.64
C ALA A 212 8.21 11.46 0.44
N CYS A 213 8.27 10.12 0.46
CA CYS A 213 8.78 9.34 -0.67
C CYS A 213 7.88 9.43 -1.90
N ASP A 214 6.57 9.49 -1.71
CA ASP A 214 5.59 9.66 -2.79
C ASP A 214 5.87 10.94 -3.57
N TYR A 215 5.97 12.07 -2.87
CA TYR A 215 6.33 13.35 -3.45
C TYR A 215 7.69 13.31 -4.16
N LEU A 216 8.73 12.74 -3.53
CA LEU A 216 10.07 12.66 -4.12
C LEU A 216 10.09 11.80 -5.39
N ILE A 217 9.40 10.66 -5.40
CA ILE A 217 9.35 9.78 -6.57
C ILE A 217 8.59 10.45 -7.70
N THR A 218 7.44 11.08 -7.42
CA THR A 218 6.70 11.85 -8.43
C THR A 218 7.57 12.96 -9.00
N ALA A 219 8.23 13.76 -8.17
CA ALA A 219 9.06 14.88 -8.62
C ALA A 219 10.31 14.47 -9.43
N LEU A 220 10.79 13.23 -9.29
CA LEU A 220 11.97 12.73 -10.00
C LEU A 220 11.62 11.99 -11.29
N MET A 221 10.50 11.28 -11.32
CA MET A 221 10.13 10.42 -12.44
C MET A 221 9.15 11.07 -13.41
N LEU A 222 8.47 12.14 -13.00
CA LEU A 222 7.43 12.83 -13.76
C LEU A 222 7.79 14.31 -13.98
#